data_AF-A0A1I1M2I6-F1
#
_entry.id   AF-A0A1I1M2I6-F1
#
_cell.length_a   1.000
_cell.length_b   1.000
_cell.length_c   1.000
_cell.angle_alpha   90.00
_cell.angle_beta   90.00
_cell.angle_gamma   90.00
#
_symmetry.space_group_name_H-M   'P 1'
#
loop_
_entity.id
_entity.type
_entity.pdbx_description
1 polymer ?
#
loop_
_entity_poly.entity_id
_entity_poly.type
_entity_poly.pdbx_seq_one_letter_code
_entity_poly.pdbx_strand_id
1 'polypeptide(L)'
;MENLLTNILSYSIVPTLITLIITKITEGRIKSSFDKKLENTKKEHSLEITKFQRELDSLIAKENFKFTKLHEERFNVLKKTYSLLNKTRNDLGLFVAEIKLIPSNTTFEKNEERLHMNFIASNEELIKYIDDNLIFFSNNLESMLAEFMEESFQISIDYKPNHPVNKLVFPNREIKENTVSAYKRLNENIQPIMIAIRTEFRELLGANL
;
A
#
# COMPACT_ATOMS: atom_id res chain seq x y z
N MET A 1 -31.58 74.25 -67.40
CA MET A 1 -31.09 74.13 -66.00
C MET A 1 -31.40 72.77 -65.39
N GLU A 2 -32.55 72.14 -65.71
CA GLU A 2 -32.92 70.80 -65.19
C GLU A 2 -31.93 69.68 -65.55
N ASN A 3 -31.33 69.67 -66.75
CA ASN A 3 -30.34 68.66 -67.17
C ASN A 3 -28.98 68.74 -66.44
N LEU A 4 -28.62 69.89 -65.85
CA LEU A 4 -27.35 70.05 -65.13
C LEU A 4 -27.49 69.58 -63.68
N LEU A 5 -28.63 69.88 -63.05
CA LEU A 5 -28.96 69.46 -61.68
C LEU A 5 -29.22 67.95 -61.58
N THR A 6 -29.91 67.36 -62.56
CA THR A 6 -30.08 65.91 -62.66
C THR A 6 -28.78 65.16 -62.92
N ASN A 7 -27.88 65.72 -63.74
CA ASN A 7 -26.55 65.16 -63.93
C ASN A 7 -25.68 65.27 -62.67
N ILE A 8 -25.66 66.41 -61.97
CA ILE A 8 -24.87 66.56 -60.73
C ILE A 8 -25.40 65.63 -59.62
N LEU A 9 -26.72 65.47 -59.50
CA LEU A 9 -27.33 64.55 -58.53
C LEU A 9 -27.09 63.08 -58.92
N SER A 10 -27.16 62.72 -60.20
CA SER A 10 -26.88 61.36 -60.66
C SER A 10 -25.39 61.00 -60.53
N TYR A 11 -24.47 61.92 -60.82
CA TYR A 11 -23.03 61.72 -60.65
C TYR A 11 -22.56 61.72 -59.18
N SER A 12 -23.35 62.24 -58.24
CA SER A 12 -23.00 62.25 -56.81
C SER A 12 -23.65 61.09 -56.03
N ILE A 13 -24.93 60.81 -56.28
CA ILE A 13 -25.72 59.84 -55.52
C ILE A 13 -25.41 58.40 -55.96
N VAL A 14 -25.24 58.17 -57.27
CA VAL A 14 -25.00 56.83 -57.81
C VAL A 14 -23.66 56.24 -57.33
N PRO A 15 -22.52 56.96 -57.38
CA PRO A 15 -21.26 56.43 -56.88
C PRO A 15 -21.29 56.19 -55.37
N THR A 16 -21.96 57.05 -54.60
CA THR A 16 -22.08 56.92 -53.14
C THR A 16 -22.89 55.67 -52.76
N LEU A 17 -24.00 55.39 -53.46
CA LEU A 17 -24.78 54.17 -53.30
C LEU A 17 -24.00 52.91 -53.70
N ILE A 18 -23.28 52.95 -54.83
CA ILE A 18 -22.41 51.85 -55.26
C ILE A 18 -21.33 51.58 -54.20
N THR A 19 -20.71 52.64 -53.67
CA THR A 19 -19.69 52.53 -52.61
C THR A 19 -20.29 51.92 -51.34
N LEU A 20 -21.48 52.35 -50.91
CA LEU A 20 -22.20 51.76 -49.77
C LEU A 20 -22.52 50.27 -49.97
N ILE A 21 -22.96 49.89 -51.16
CA ILE A 21 -23.25 48.48 -51.50
C ILE A 21 -21.97 47.65 -51.47
N ILE A 22 -20.90 48.14 -52.10
CA ILE A 22 -19.59 47.47 -52.09
C ILE A 22 -19.09 47.34 -50.65
N THR A 23 -19.10 48.42 -49.86
CA THR A 23 -18.66 48.40 -48.46
C THR A 23 -19.44 47.37 -47.65
N LYS A 24 -20.78 47.35 -47.73
CA LYS A 24 -21.59 46.35 -47.03
C LYS A 24 -21.29 44.91 -47.46
N ILE A 25 -21.08 44.67 -48.75
CA ILE A 25 -20.72 43.33 -49.25
C ILE A 25 -19.34 42.92 -48.72
N THR A 26 -18.39 43.85 -48.71
CA THR A 26 -17.01 43.59 -48.27
C THR A 26 -16.96 43.34 -46.75
N GLU A 27 -17.64 44.17 -45.96
CA GLU A 27 -17.82 43.99 -44.51
C GLU A 27 -18.48 42.66 -44.18
N GLY A 28 -19.56 42.29 -44.90
CA GLY A 28 -20.24 41.02 -44.73
C GLY A 28 -19.34 39.81 -45.02
N ARG A 29 -18.50 39.89 -46.07
CA ARG A 29 -17.53 38.84 -46.41
C ARG A 29 -16.40 38.73 -45.38
N ILE A 30 -15.87 39.88 -44.92
CA ILE A 30 -14.83 39.91 -43.88
C ILE A 30 -15.37 39.33 -42.58
N LYS A 31 -16.54 39.77 -42.14
CA LYS A 31 -17.20 39.24 -40.93
C LYS A 31 -17.44 37.73 -41.03
N SER A 32 -18.00 37.27 -42.14
CA SER A 32 -18.22 35.83 -42.38
C SER A 32 -16.92 35.02 -42.35
N SER A 33 -15.82 35.57 -42.90
CA SER A 33 -14.51 34.93 -42.85
C SER A 33 -13.96 34.84 -41.41
N PHE A 34 -14.07 35.91 -40.63
CA PHE A 34 -13.67 35.93 -39.22
C PHE A 34 -14.52 34.98 -38.37
N ASP A 35 -15.85 34.98 -38.56
CA ASP A 35 -16.77 34.10 -37.85
C ASP A 35 -16.44 32.63 -38.13
N LYS A 36 -16.19 32.27 -39.40
CA LYS A 36 -15.78 30.92 -39.80
C LYS A 36 -14.43 30.53 -39.20
N LYS A 37 -13.46 31.44 -39.19
CA LYS A 37 -12.14 31.18 -38.58
C LYS A 37 -12.26 30.99 -37.08
N LEU A 38 -13.06 31.82 -36.41
CA LEU A 38 -13.33 31.72 -34.97
C LEU A 38 -14.01 30.40 -34.62
N GLU A 39 -15.01 29.98 -35.40
CA GLU A 39 -15.71 28.72 -35.20
C GLU A 39 -14.78 27.51 -35.40
N ASN A 40 -13.94 27.54 -36.43
CA ASN A 40 -12.93 26.51 -36.67
C ASN A 40 -11.94 26.43 -35.51
N THR A 41 -11.39 27.56 -35.06
CA THR A 41 -10.45 27.60 -33.93
C THR A 41 -11.12 27.10 -32.64
N LYS A 42 -12.36 27.49 -32.35
CA LYS A 42 -13.12 26.95 -31.20
C LYS A 42 -13.28 25.44 -31.29
N LYS A 43 -13.58 24.91 -32.47
CA LYS A 43 -13.73 23.47 -32.69
C LYS A 43 -12.41 22.72 -32.51
N GLU A 44 -11.32 23.24 -33.05
CA GLU A 44 -9.97 22.68 -32.87
C GLU A 44 -9.57 22.65 -31.40
N HIS A 45 -9.73 23.76 -30.69
CA HIS A 45 -9.45 23.84 -29.26
C HIS A 45 -10.34 22.89 -28.44
N SER A 46 -11.63 22.77 -28.78
CA SER A 46 -12.54 21.84 -28.09
C SER A 46 -12.13 20.38 -28.31
N LEU A 47 -11.69 20.02 -29.52
CA LEU A 47 -11.15 18.69 -29.80
C LEU A 47 -9.86 18.43 -29.03
N GLU A 48 -8.97 19.42 -28.95
CA GLU A 48 -7.70 19.31 -28.22
C GLU A 48 -7.93 19.20 -26.70
N ILE A 49 -8.82 20.02 -26.13
CA ILE A 49 -9.23 19.91 -24.72
C ILE A 49 -9.79 18.51 -24.42
N THR A 50 -10.67 18.01 -25.29
CA THR A 50 -11.25 16.67 -25.11
C THR A 50 -10.17 15.59 -25.20
N LYS A 51 -9.18 15.76 -26.08
CA LYS A 51 -8.04 14.85 -26.20
C LYS A 51 -7.20 14.86 -24.91
N PHE A 52 -6.84 16.03 -24.40
CA PHE A 52 -6.09 16.15 -23.15
C PHE A 52 -6.85 15.60 -21.95
N GLN A 53 -8.16 15.82 -21.86
CA GLN A 53 -8.99 15.23 -20.80
C GLN A 53 -8.94 13.70 -20.85
N ARG A 54 -9.08 13.09 -22.02
CA ARG A 54 -8.98 11.63 -22.17
C ARG A 54 -7.60 11.09 -21.81
N GLU A 55 -6.54 11.79 -22.21
CA GLU A 55 -5.17 11.41 -21.85
C GLU A 55 -4.96 11.49 -20.33
N LEU A 56 -5.45 12.56 -19.69
CA LEU A 56 -5.40 12.73 -18.24
C LEU A 56 -6.17 11.63 -17.52
N ASP A 57 -7.41 11.35 -17.92
CA ASP A 57 -8.24 10.30 -17.34
C ASP A 57 -7.58 8.91 -17.48
N SER A 58 -6.95 8.65 -18.63
CA SER A 58 -6.22 7.41 -18.87
C SER A 58 -4.99 7.28 -17.96
N LEU A 59 -4.24 8.37 -17.76
CA LEU A 59 -3.10 8.41 -16.85
C LEU A 59 -3.54 8.20 -15.40
N ILE A 60 -4.59 8.90 -14.96
CA ILE A 60 -5.18 8.74 -13.63
C ILE A 60 -5.63 7.30 -13.41
N ALA A 61 -6.34 6.70 -14.37
CA ALA A 61 -6.79 5.31 -14.27
C ALA A 61 -5.61 4.33 -14.16
N LYS A 62 -4.54 4.55 -14.92
CA LYS A 62 -3.33 3.72 -14.88
C LYS A 62 -2.60 3.84 -13.54
N GLU A 63 -2.50 5.06 -13.00
CA GLU A 63 -1.85 5.31 -11.71
C GLU A 63 -2.66 4.72 -10.56
N ASN A 64 -3.98 4.92 -10.56
CA ASN A 64 -4.89 4.29 -9.60
C ASN A 64 -4.80 2.76 -9.66
N PHE A 65 -4.75 2.17 -10.86
CA PHE A 65 -4.59 0.73 -10.99
C PHE A 65 -3.27 0.22 -10.37
N LYS A 66 -2.14 0.89 -10.68
CA LYS A 66 -0.84 0.55 -10.09
C LYS A 66 -0.83 0.68 -8.58
N PHE A 67 -1.38 1.78 -8.07
CA PHE A 67 -1.51 2.04 -6.65
C PHE A 67 -2.32 0.94 -5.95
N THR A 68 -3.50 0.61 -6.48
CA THR A 68 -4.34 -0.47 -5.96
C THR A 68 -3.60 -1.80 -5.96
N LYS A 69 -2.89 -2.15 -7.05
CA LYS A 69 -2.13 -3.41 -7.10
C LYS A 69 -0.98 -3.47 -6.11
N LEU A 70 -0.25 -2.39 -5.93
CA LEU A 70 0.80 -2.32 -4.91
C LEU A 70 0.21 -2.47 -3.50
N HIS A 71 -0.92 -1.83 -3.23
CA HIS A 71 -1.62 -1.95 -1.95
C HIS A 71 -2.18 -3.35 -1.70
N GLU A 72 -2.74 -4.01 -2.72
CA GLU A 72 -3.18 -5.41 -2.66
C GLU A 72 -2.02 -6.34 -2.31
N GLU A 73 -0.86 -6.20 -2.96
CA GLU A 73 0.32 -7.01 -2.63
C GLU A 73 0.82 -6.72 -1.22
N ARG A 74 0.92 -5.44 -0.84
CA ARG A 74 1.30 -5.06 0.53
C ARG A 74 0.36 -5.67 1.56
N PHE A 75 -0.96 -5.68 1.30
CA PHE A 75 -1.95 -6.33 2.16
C PHE A 75 -1.66 -7.82 2.32
N ASN A 76 -1.38 -8.51 1.22
CA ASN A 76 -1.07 -9.94 1.23
C ASN A 76 0.19 -10.24 2.04
N VAL A 77 1.24 -9.43 1.87
CA VAL A 77 2.48 -9.54 2.65
C VAL A 77 2.20 -9.36 4.14
N LEU A 78 1.56 -8.26 4.53
CA LEU A 78 1.24 -7.99 5.94
C LEU A 78 0.41 -9.12 6.57
N LYS A 79 -0.61 -9.61 5.85
CA LYS A 79 -1.45 -10.73 6.31
C LYS A 79 -0.63 -12.01 6.54
N LYS A 80 0.25 -12.37 5.60
CA LYS A 80 1.08 -13.57 5.70
C LYS A 80 2.12 -13.41 6.80
N THR A 81 2.77 -12.25 6.92
CA THR A 81 3.68 -11.94 8.03
C THR A 81 2.98 -12.10 9.38
N TYR A 82 1.76 -11.56 9.54
CA TYR A 82 1.01 -11.71 10.80
C TYR A 82 0.73 -13.18 11.12
N SER A 83 0.39 -13.98 10.11
CA SER A 83 0.17 -15.42 10.28
C SER A 83 1.44 -16.14 10.74
N LEU A 84 2.60 -15.79 10.17
CA LEU A 84 3.89 -16.39 10.53
C LEU A 84 4.35 -15.98 11.93
N LEU A 85 4.15 -14.71 12.31
CA LEU A 85 4.40 -14.23 13.68
C LEU A 85 3.60 -15.02 14.71
N ASN A 86 2.29 -15.20 14.47
CA ASN A 86 1.44 -15.98 15.39
C ASN A 86 1.87 -17.44 15.46
N LYS A 87 2.21 -18.06 14.32
CA LYS A 87 2.73 -19.44 14.29
C LYS A 87 4.00 -19.56 15.13
N THR A 88 4.98 -18.69 14.89
CA THR A 88 6.27 -18.67 15.59
C THR A 88 6.08 -18.46 17.10
N ARG A 89 5.26 -17.49 17.50
CA ARG A 89 4.91 -17.25 18.91
C ARG A 89 4.26 -18.48 19.55
N ASN A 90 3.33 -19.13 18.86
CA ASN A 90 2.63 -20.29 19.39
C ASN A 90 3.57 -21.49 19.53
N ASP A 91 4.42 -21.75 18.53
CA ASP A 91 5.40 -22.83 18.59
C ASP A 91 6.44 -22.58 19.70
N LEU A 92 6.91 -21.34 19.86
CA LEU A 92 7.76 -20.94 20.98
C LEU A 92 7.05 -21.17 22.31
N GLY A 93 5.80 -20.73 22.44
CA GLY A 93 5.00 -20.90 23.65
C GLY A 93 4.80 -22.36 24.04
N LEU A 94 4.57 -23.24 23.07
CA LEU A 94 4.51 -24.68 23.30
C LEU A 94 5.87 -25.26 23.70
N PHE A 95 6.94 -24.77 23.08
CA PHE A 95 8.31 -25.19 23.40
C PHE A 95 8.75 -24.77 24.79
N VAL A 96 8.43 -23.57 25.26
CA VAL A 96 8.86 -23.08 26.59
C VAL A 96 7.83 -23.26 27.70
N ALA A 97 6.69 -23.90 27.39
CA ALA A 97 5.61 -24.13 28.35
C ALA A 97 6.09 -24.85 29.61
N GLU A 98 5.63 -24.38 30.78
CA GLU A 98 5.92 -25.01 32.08
C GLU A 98 5.33 -26.43 32.18
N ILE A 99 4.17 -26.65 31.56
CA ILE A 99 3.47 -27.93 31.53
C ILE A 99 3.27 -28.34 30.08
N LYS A 100 3.87 -29.47 29.70
CA LYS A 100 3.81 -30.02 28.35
C LYS A 100 2.96 -31.26 28.31
N LEU A 101 2.06 -31.31 27.32
CA LEU A 101 1.34 -32.53 26.97
C LEU A 101 2.31 -33.49 26.27
N ILE A 102 2.45 -34.69 26.83
CA ILE A 102 3.26 -35.76 26.25
C ILE A 102 2.30 -36.77 25.61
N PRO A 103 2.32 -36.93 24.27
CA PRO A 103 1.55 -37.97 23.60
C PRO A 103 1.89 -39.38 24.10
N SER A 104 0.91 -40.28 24.16
CA SER A 104 1.07 -41.65 24.68
C SER A 104 2.07 -42.51 23.89
N ASN A 105 2.45 -42.09 22.69
CA ASN A 105 3.37 -42.81 21.79
C ASN A 105 4.79 -42.24 21.77
N THR A 106 5.16 -41.29 22.65
CA THR A 106 6.48 -40.67 22.66
C THR A 106 7.06 -40.49 24.07
N THR A 107 8.37 -40.31 24.15
CA THR A 107 9.09 -39.96 25.37
C THR A 107 9.14 -38.44 25.55
N PHE A 108 9.40 -37.97 26.77
CA PHE A 108 9.58 -36.55 27.06
C PHE A 108 10.65 -35.92 26.14
N GLU A 109 11.83 -36.53 26.03
CA GLU A 109 12.96 -36.00 25.27
C GLU A 109 12.63 -35.83 23.77
N LYS A 110 12.01 -36.84 23.17
CA LYS A 110 11.55 -36.78 21.78
C LYS A 110 10.45 -35.73 21.57
N ASN A 111 9.57 -35.54 22.55
CA ASN A 111 8.56 -34.48 22.48
C ASN A 111 9.20 -33.09 22.59
N GLU A 112 10.20 -32.95 23.45
CA GLU A 112 10.98 -31.73 23.65
C GLU A 112 11.72 -31.32 22.38
N GLU A 113 12.46 -32.26 21.79
CA GLU A 113 13.17 -32.08 20.53
C GLU A 113 12.20 -31.70 19.40
N ARG A 114 11.05 -32.38 19.31
CA ARG A 114 10.01 -32.05 18.33
C ARG A 114 9.49 -30.62 18.49
N LEU A 115 9.19 -30.19 19.71
CA LEU A 115 8.71 -28.82 19.97
C LEU A 115 9.77 -27.77 19.65
N HIS A 116 11.03 -28.04 20.00
CA HIS A 116 12.15 -27.18 19.64
C HIS A 116 12.30 -27.06 18.12
N MET A 117 12.31 -28.19 17.41
CA MET A 117 12.43 -28.20 15.94
C MET A 117 11.25 -27.52 15.26
N ASN A 118 10.04 -27.63 15.81
CA ASN A 118 8.87 -26.90 15.31
C ASN A 118 9.07 -25.38 15.42
N PHE A 119 9.58 -24.89 16.56
CA PHE A 119 9.89 -23.47 16.74
C PHE A 119 11.00 -23.01 15.78
N ILE A 120 12.10 -23.76 15.67
CA ILE A 120 13.18 -23.42 14.74
C ILE A 120 12.64 -23.31 13.31
N ALA A 121 11.86 -24.30 12.86
CA ALA A 121 11.28 -24.29 11.53
C ALA A 121 10.32 -23.11 11.28
N SER A 122 9.49 -22.74 12.25
CA SER A 122 8.60 -21.57 12.10
C SER A 122 9.35 -20.24 12.14
N ASN A 123 10.40 -20.13 12.97
CA ASN A 123 11.25 -18.95 13.02
C ASN A 123 12.06 -18.77 11.73
N GLU A 124 12.62 -19.84 11.17
CA GLU A 124 13.31 -19.81 9.87
C GLU A 124 12.35 -19.45 8.72
N GLU A 125 11.13 -19.99 8.72
CA GLU A 125 10.10 -19.62 7.74
C GLU A 125 9.75 -18.13 7.83
N LEU A 126 9.64 -17.59 9.05
CA LEU A 126 9.36 -16.18 9.31
C LEU A 126 10.49 -15.28 8.80
N ILE A 127 11.74 -15.57 9.20
CA ILE A 127 12.94 -14.79 8.80
C ILE A 127 13.04 -14.74 7.28
N LYS A 128 12.99 -15.91 6.64
CA LYS A 128 13.08 -16.01 5.18
C LYS A 128 11.98 -15.20 4.50
N TYR A 129 10.74 -15.31 4.99
CA TYR A 129 9.63 -14.58 4.40
C TYR A 129 9.80 -13.05 4.55
N ILE A 130 10.30 -12.57 5.70
CA ILE A 130 10.55 -11.15 5.92
C ILE A 130 11.65 -10.65 4.99
N ASP A 131 12.79 -11.35 4.93
CA ASP A 131 13.93 -10.99 4.08
C ASP A 131 13.54 -10.89 2.60
N ASP A 132 12.75 -11.86 2.12
CA ASP A 132 12.24 -11.88 0.75
C ASP A 132 11.25 -10.73 0.44
N ASN A 133 10.70 -10.06 1.47
CA ASN A 133 9.62 -9.07 1.35
C ASN A 133 9.93 -7.72 2.00
N LEU A 134 11.19 -7.41 2.30
CA LEU A 134 11.60 -6.16 2.99
C LEU A 134 11.01 -4.89 2.36
N ILE A 135 10.93 -4.83 1.03
CA ILE A 135 10.41 -3.68 0.28
C ILE A 135 8.96 -3.27 0.65
N PHE A 136 8.21 -4.13 1.32
CA PHE A 136 6.81 -3.89 1.69
C PHE A 136 6.64 -3.36 3.12
N PHE A 137 7.70 -3.37 3.92
CA PHE A 137 7.68 -2.91 5.31
C PHE A 137 8.19 -1.48 5.44
N SER A 138 7.73 -0.77 6.48
CA SER A 138 8.33 0.50 6.89
C SER A 138 9.55 0.21 7.77
N ASN A 139 10.52 1.12 7.84
CA ASN A 139 11.67 0.98 8.74
C ASN A 139 11.25 0.72 10.20
N ASN A 140 10.15 1.34 10.64
CA ASN A 140 9.58 1.12 11.98
C ASN A 140 9.14 -0.34 12.15
N LEU A 141 8.43 -0.85 11.16
CA LEU A 141 7.92 -2.22 11.17
C LEU A 141 9.04 -3.26 11.06
N GLU A 142 10.05 -3.00 10.23
CA GLU A 142 11.26 -3.82 10.16
C GLU A 142 11.93 -3.92 11.53
N SER A 143 12.08 -2.81 12.25
CA SER A 143 12.66 -2.79 13.60
C SER A 143 11.85 -3.62 14.59
N MET A 144 10.52 -3.49 14.59
CA MET A 144 9.64 -4.27 15.49
C MET A 144 9.67 -5.78 15.16
N LEU A 145 9.74 -6.12 13.87
CA LEU A 145 9.88 -7.51 13.43
C LEU A 145 11.24 -8.10 13.85
N ALA A 146 12.32 -7.33 13.72
CA ALA A 146 13.64 -7.73 14.17
C ALA A 146 13.67 -7.98 15.68
N GLU A 147 13.10 -7.06 16.47
CA GLU A 147 12.98 -7.19 17.92
C GLU A 147 12.19 -8.45 18.32
N PHE A 148 11.09 -8.74 17.63
CA PHE A 148 10.32 -9.98 17.84
C PHE A 148 11.18 -11.23 17.59
N MET A 149 11.93 -11.25 16.50
CA MET A 149 12.76 -12.41 16.11
C MET A 149 13.91 -12.62 17.09
N GLU A 150 14.60 -11.55 17.47
CA GLU A 150 15.70 -11.57 18.44
C GLU A 150 15.21 -12.07 19.81
N GLU A 151 14.14 -11.49 20.35
CA GLU A 151 13.63 -11.87 21.66
C GLU A 151 13.08 -13.30 21.65
N SER A 152 12.41 -13.72 20.57
CA SER A 152 11.93 -15.10 20.43
C SER A 152 13.07 -16.11 20.46
N PHE A 153 14.15 -15.81 19.75
CA PHE A 153 15.33 -16.65 19.72
C PHE A 153 16.05 -16.66 21.08
N GLN A 154 16.20 -15.50 21.72
CA GLN A 154 16.82 -15.41 23.05
C GLN A 154 16.04 -16.21 24.11
N ILE A 155 14.70 -16.13 24.11
CA ILE A 155 13.84 -16.94 24.97
C ILE A 155 14.10 -18.44 24.75
N SER A 156 14.28 -18.88 23.49
CA SER A 156 14.57 -20.28 23.18
C SER A 156 15.95 -20.74 23.65
N ILE A 157 16.97 -19.88 23.59
CA ILE A 157 18.32 -20.17 24.08
C ILE A 157 18.33 -20.29 25.60
N ASP A 158 17.67 -19.36 26.27
CA ASP A 158 17.61 -19.30 27.73
C ASP A 158 16.81 -20.48 28.30
N TYR A 159 15.85 -20.99 27.54
CA TYR A 159 15.14 -22.22 27.80
C TYR A 159 16.03 -23.46 27.59
N LYS A 160 16.94 -23.75 28.54
CA LYS A 160 17.87 -24.89 28.49
C LYS A 160 17.13 -26.25 28.44
N PRO A 161 17.00 -26.92 27.29
CA PRO A 161 16.11 -28.08 27.15
C PRO A 161 16.70 -29.38 27.73
N ASN A 162 18.04 -29.50 27.76
CA ASN A 162 18.76 -30.69 28.23
C ASN A 162 19.04 -30.72 29.74
N HIS A 163 18.38 -29.88 30.54
CA HIS A 163 18.58 -29.91 31.98
C HIS A 163 17.97 -31.21 32.57
N PRO A 164 18.70 -32.02 33.37
CA PRO A 164 18.26 -33.32 33.91
C PRO A 164 16.93 -33.36 34.67
N VAL A 165 16.35 -32.20 34.95
CA VAL A 165 15.22 -31.98 35.88
C VAL A 165 13.96 -31.53 35.12
N ASN A 166 14.05 -31.15 33.84
CA ASN A 166 12.88 -31.09 32.94
C ASN A 166 12.26 -32.49 32.74
N LYS A 167 13.00 -33.55 33.10
CA LYS A 167 12.57 -34.95 33.13
C LYS A 167 11.77 -35.33 34.39
N LEU A 168 11.62 -34.44 35.37
CA LEU A 168 10.93 -34.70 36.63
C LEU A 168 9.56 -34.02 36.68
N VAL A 169 8.55 -34.73 37.21
CA VAL A 169 7.18 -34.22 37.45
C VAL A 169 7.17 -33.02 38.42
N PHE A 170 8.26 -32.79 39.16
CA PHE A 170 8.46 -31.63 40.04
C PHE A 170 9.89 -31.09 39.89
N PRO A 171 10.10 -29.95 39.20
CA PRO A 171 11.43 -29.37 39.03
C PRO A 171 11.98 -28.78 40.35
N ASN A 172 13.31 -28.78 40.49
CA ASN A 172 14.04 -28.01 41.50
C ASN A 172 13.70 -26.50 41.36
N ARG A 173 13.72 -25.76 42.48
CA ARG A 173 13.38 -24.33 42.58
C ARG A 173 14.05 -23.41 41.53
N GLU A 174 15.35 -23.54 41.30
CA GLU A 174 16.14 -22.72 40.37
C GLU A 174 15.73 -22.96 38.90
N ILE A 175 15.27 -24.16 38.59
CA ILE A 175 14.88 -24.56 37.23
C ILE A 175 13.43 -24.20 36.97
N LYS A 176 12.59 -24.31 38.00
CA LYS A 176 11.27 -23.68 38.00
C LYS A 176 11.41 -22.18 37.77
N GLU A 177 12.37 -21.51 38.42
CA GLU A 177 12.63 -20.08 38.22
C GLU A 177 13.04 -19.77 36.77
N ASN A 178 13.89 -20.58 36.12
CA ASN A 178 14.29 -20.38 34.72
C ASN A 178 13.17 -20.67 33.70
N THR A 179 12.40 -21.75 33.88
CA THR A 179 11.28 -22.11 32.98
C THR A 179 10.10 -21.13 33.15
N VAL A 180 9.78 -20.76 34.39
CA VAL A 180 8.82 -19.67 34.69
C VAL A 180 9.33 -18.36 34.09
N SER A 181 10.64 -18.07 34.19
CA SER A 181 11.25 -16.87 33.59
C SER A 181 11.08 -16.83 32.06
N ALA A 182 11.38 -17.92 31.35
CA ALA A 182 11.25 -17.99 29.89
C ALA A 182 9.78 -17.85 29.45
N TYR A 183 8.86 -18.56 30.10
CA TYR A 183 7.43 -18.45 29.81
C TYR A 183 6.86 -17.07 30.17
N LYS A 184 7.33 -16.47 31.27
CA LYS A 184 6.95 -15.12 31.70
C LYS A 184 7.44 -14.07 30.71
N ARG A 185 8.67 -14.19 30.17
CA ARG A 185 9.20 -13.31 29.11
C ARG A 185 8.37 -13.36 27.82
N LEU A 186 7.75 -14.50 27.50
CA LEU A 186 6.82 -14.56 26.37
C LEU A 186 5.59 -13.63 26.57
N ASN A 187 5.14 -13.42 27.80
CA ASN A 187 4.07 -12.48 28.10
C ASN A 187 4.57 -11.06 28.34
N GLU A 188 5.75 -10.88 28.92
CA GLU A 188 6.28 -9.55 29.27
C GLU A 188 6.97 -8.86 28.10
N ASN A 189 7.62 -9.61 27.21
CA ASN A 189 8.44 -9.04 26.13
C ASN A 189 7.79 -9.28 24.76
N ILE A 190 7.38 -10.52 24.43
CA ILE A 190 6.81 -10.83 23.11
C ILE A 190 5.40 -10.25 22.94
N GLN A 191 4.55 -10.29 23.97
CA GLN A 191 3.17 -9.81 23.85
C GLN A 191 3.07 -8.30 23.56
N PRO A 192 3.84 -7.40 24.22
CA PRO A 192 3.87 -5.99 23.85
C PRO A 192 4.33 -5.75 22.41
N ILE A 193 5.39 -6.44 21.95
CA ILE A 193 5.88 -6.34 20.57
C ILE A 193 4.77 -6.75 19.59
N MET A 194 4.09 -7.86 19.84
CA MET A 194 2.95 -8.31 19.03
C MET A 194 1.80 -7.29 18.98
N ILE A 195 1.53 -6.60 20.08
CA ILE A 195 0.52 -5.54 20.13
C ILE A 195 0.96 -4.35 19.27
N ALA A 196 2.22 -3.92 19.37
CA ALA A 196 2.78 -2.83 18.58
C ALA A 196 2.74 -3.14 17.08
N ILE A 197 3.21 -4.32 16.66
CA ILE A 197 3.14 -4.79 15.27
C ILE A 197 1.71 -4.79 14.77
N ARG A 198 0.76 -5.31 15.57
CA ARG A 198 -0.66 -5.34 15.20
C ARG A 198 -1.23 -3.95 15.01
N THR A 199 -0.86 -2.99 15.86
CA THR A 199 -1.30 -1.60 15.73
C THR A 199 -0.79 -0.98 14.44
N GLU A 200 0.52 -1.10 14.15
CA GLU A 200 1.13 -0.63 12.90
C GLU A 200 0.44 -1.28 11.69
N PHE A 201 0.20 -2.59 11.71
CA PHE A 201 -0.52 -3.27 10.63
C PHE A 201 -1.91 -2.68 10.43
N ARG A 202 -2.67 -2.37 11.49
CA ARG A 202 -4.01 -1.78 11.37
C ARG A 202 -3.97 -0.37 10.79
N GLU A 203 -2.96 0.42 11.14
CA GLU A 203 -2.75 1.75 10.58
C GLU A 203 -2.42 1.67 9.08
N LEU A 204 -1.50 0.80 8.68
CA LEU A 204 -1.15 0.57 7.27
C LEU A 204 -2.33 0.05 6.43
N LEU A 205 -3.27 -0.65 7.08
CA LEU A 205 -4.49 -1.17 6.46
C LEU A 205 -5.65 -0.16 6.47
N GLY A 206 -5.48 1.03 7.05
CA GLY A 206 -6.53 2.04 7.13
C GLY A 206 -7.69 1.67 8.07
N ALA A 207 -7.49 0.71 8.98
CA ALA A 207 -8.53 0.26 9.92
C ALA A 207 -8.76 1.24 11.10
N ASN A 208 -7.94 2.29 11.20
CA ASN A 208 -8.04 3.37 12.19
C ASN A 208 -8.41 4.74 11.55
N LEU A 209 -8.93 4.74 10.32
CA LEU A 209 -9.47 5.93 9.63
C LEU A 209 -10.94 6.16 9.96
#